data_AF-A0A093ZB21-F1
#
_entry.id   AF-A0A093ZB21-F1
#
_cell.length_a   1.000
_cell.length_b   1.000
_cell.length_c   1.000
_cell.angle_alpha   90.00
_cell.angle_beta   90.00
_cell.angle_gamma   90.00
#
_symmetry.space_group_name_H-M   'P 1'
#
loop_
_entity.id
_entity.type
_entity.pdbx_description
1 polymer ?
#
loop_
_entity_poly.entity_id
_entity_poly.type
_entity_poly.pdbx_seq_one_letter_code
_entity_poly.pdbx_strand_id
1 'polypeptide(L)'
;MRGAHLIGWWDFHPLPATTPAPFNDPEKYGCISCWGIGVVIESTSPLVPKGTKIWGYLPIGTEPVSKTIIASESQNYFVDTTEHRKHLPDLYNRYFICRGSSGTSESDFAWDATMKIMFETAYLINRVVLSWDLKGYPTLSPNGSRPWSPDDADLKNTVILVFAPSTATFNWSGLSCLEILGGWYDEVLVYSDDPIAAVREASIGSNSRVLIIDFGSRELASASWANKLYGRVESIQCLVIGTDPTNSQGIPETLTAFPDQSASFFSALVVRNGAAESVGASTYFGELDSALSQ
;
A
#
# COMPACT_ATOMS: atom_id res chain seq x y z
N MET A 1 11.03 10.21 -11.22
CA MET A 1 9.66 10.19 -10.65
C MET A 1 9.42 11.53 -9.98
N ARG A 2 8.66 12.46 -10.58
CA ARG A 2 8.52 13.83 -10.01
C ARG A 2 7.61 13.90 -8.78
N GLY A 3 6.67 12.96 -8.61
CA GLY A 3 5.74 12.94 -7.46
C GLY A 3 6.30 12.35 -6.16
N ALA A 4 7.37 11.55 -6.21
CA ALA A 4 7.95 10.90 -5.04
C ALA A 4 8.52 11.89 -4.01
N HIS A 5 9.00 13.05 -4.45
CA HIS A 5 9.47 14.13 -3.58
C HIS A 5 8.32 14.83 -2.82
N LEU A 6 7.10 14.83 -3.39
CA LEU A 6 5.95 15.55 -2.81
C LEU A 6 5.37 14.84 -1.57
N ILE A 7 5.74 13.58 -1.33
CA ILE A 7 5.23 12.76 -0.22
C ILE A 7 6.35 12.16 0.64
N GLY A 8 7.58 12.67 0.53
CA GLY A 8 8.72 12.24 1.36
C GLY A 8 9.23 10.82 1.05
N TRP A 9 8.93 10.26 -0.14
CA TRP A 9 9.23 8.86 -0.45
C TRP A 9 10.74 8.54 -0.47
N TRP A 10 11.57 9.53 -0.76
CA TRP A 10 13.03 9.37 -0.76
C TRP A 10 13.63 9.43 0.65
N ASP A 11 12.86 9.84 1.64
CA ASP A 11 13.35 9.97 3.00
C ASP A 11 13.40 8.61 3.71
N PHE A 12 12.70 7.57 3.23
CA PHE A 12 12.77 6.23 3.84
C PHE A 12 14.20 5.72 3.96
N HIS A 13 14.97 5.88 2.88
CA HIS A 13 16.37 5.49 2.80
C HIS A 13 17.15 6.62 2.14
N PRO A 14 17.67 7.59 2.93
CA PRO A 14 18.46 8.67 2.39
C PRO A 14 19.73 8.12 1.74
N LEU A 15 20.25 8.85 0.75
CA LEU A 15 21.52 8.49 0.13
C LEU A 15 22.62 8.45 1.20
N PRO A 16 23.42 7.37 1.28
CA PRO A 16 24.58 7.35 2.15
C PRO A 16 25.51 8.52 1.86
N ALA A 17 26.13 9.10 2.89
CA ALA A 17 27.12 10.18 2.71
C ALA A 17 28.33 9.74 1.86
N THR A 18 28.55 8.43 1.76
CA THR A 18 29.60 7.80 0.94
C THR A 18 29.19 7.55 -0.51
N THR A 19 27.98 7.93 -0.92
CA THR A 19 27.52 7.75 -2.30
C THR A 19 28.48 8.48 -3.25
N PRO A 20 29.00 7.81 -4.30
CA PRO A 20 29.95 8.44 -5.21
C PRO A 20 29.26 9.39 -6.19
N ALA A 21 29.99 10.41 -6.64
CA ALA A 21 29.55 11.23 -7.76
C ALA A 21 29.39 10.39 -9.05
N PRO A 22 28.40 10.69 -9.91
CA PRO A 22 27.47 11.82 -9.83
C PRO A 22 26.19 11.54 -9.01
N PHE A 23 26.07 10.36 -8.37
CA PHE A 23 24.83 9.89 -7.73
C PHE A 23 24.58 10.45 -6.32
N ASN A 24 25.47 11.30 -5.82
CA ASN A 24 25.48 11.82 -4.46
C ASN A 24 24.61 13.07 -4.25
N ASP A 25 23.83 13.45 -5.26
CA ASP A 25 22.91 14.59 -5.23
C ASP A 25 21.48 14.11 -4.88
N PRO A 26 21.01 14.30 -3.63
CA PRO A 26 19.70 13.81 -3.17
C PRO A 26 18.50 14.50 -3.85
N GLU A 27 18.72 15.63 -4.51
CA GLU A 27 17.67 16.29 -5.31
C GLU A 27 17.46 15.60 -6.67
N LYS A 28 18.45 14.80 -7.11
CA LYS A 28 18.42 14.09 -8.40
C LYS A 28 18.31 12.58 -8.27
N TYR A 29 18.86 12.03 -7.20
CA TYR A 29 18.98 10.60 -6.97
C TYR A 29 18.37 10.23 -5.63
N GLY A 30 17.94 8.98 -5.51
CA GLY A 30 17.39 8.44 -4.28
C GLY A 30 17.65 6.94 -4.18
N CYS A 31 17.49 6.38 -2.98
CA CYS A 31 17.60 4.96 -2.77
C CYS A 31 16.23 4.30 -3.00
N ILE A 32 16.18 3.32 -3.91
CA ILE A 32 14.95 2.55 -4.15
C ILE A 32 14.71 1.65 -2.94
N SER A 33 13.45 1.58 -2.53
CA SER A 33 13.01 0.79 -1.38
C SER A 33 12.01 -0.27 -1.83
N CYS A 34 11.94 -1.37 -1.10
CA CYS A 34 10.93 -2.40 -1.28
C CYS A 34 10.51 -3.01 0.06
N TRP A 35 9.35 -3.65 0.09
CA TRP A 35 9.08 -4.65 1.12
C TRP A 35 10.00 -5.84 0.88
N GLY A 36 10.60 -6.39 1.93
CA GLY A 36 11.59 -7.43 1.78
C GLY A 36 12.06 -8.04 3.08
N ILE A 37 12.96 -9.02 2.94
CA ILE A 37 13.58 -9.73 4.06
C ILE A 37 15.00 -9.21 4.26
N GLY A 38 15.32 -8.83 5.49
CA GLY A 38 16.66 -8.46 5.94
C GLY A 38 17.17 -9.44 6.99
N VAL A 39 18.49 -9.51 7.13
CA VAL A 39 19.15 -10.28 8.20
C VAL A 39 19.92 -9.33 9.10
N VAL A 40 19.68 -9.41 10.40
CA VAL A 40 20.39 -8.61 11.39
C VAL A 40 21.82 -9.11 11.50
N ILE A 41 22.79 -8.34 11.06
CA ILE A 41 24.21 -8.72 11.09
C ILE A 41 24.90 -8.37 12.42
N GLU A 42 24.41 -7.35 13.11
CA GLU A 42 24.86 -6.84 14.40
C GLU A 42 23.67 -6.23 15.16
N SER A 43 23.66 -6.35 16.49
CA SER A 43 22.61 -5.77 17.32
C SER A 43 23.07 -5.58 18.75
N THR A 44 22.64 -4.46 19.35
CA THR A 44 22.77 -4.18 20.79
C THR A 44 21.50 -4.53 21.56
N SER A 45 20.41 -4.88 20.87
CA SER A 45 19.13 -5.24 21.48
C SER A 45 19.02 -6.75 21.69
N PRO A 46 18.79 -7.24 22.91
CA PRO A 46 18.60 -8.68 23.16
C PRO A 46 17.32 -9.22 22.52
N LEU A 47 16.33 -8.36 22.22
CA LEU A 47 15.06 -8.74 21.59
C LEU A 47 15.18 -8.97 20.08
N VAL A 48 16.26 -8.46 19.46
CA VAL A 48 16.52 -8.60 18.02
C VAL A 48 17.99 -8.99 17.84
N PRO A 49 18.40 -10.21 18.22
CA PRO A 49 19.80 -10.62 18.18
C PRO A 49 20.33 -10.77 16.74
N LYS A 50 21.67 -10.84 16.61
CA LYS A 50 22.34 -11.19 15.34
C LYS A 50 21.77 -12.49 14.76
N GLY A 51 21.57 -12.50 13.44
CA GLY A 51 20.99 -13.61 12.67
C GLY A 51 19.47 -13.54 12.54
N THR A 52 18.79 -12.65 13.26
CA THR A 52 17.34 -12.48 13.15
C THR A 52 16.95 -12.08 11.74
N LYS A 53 16.02 -12.82 11.13
CA LYS A 53 15.36 -12.43 9.87
C LYS A 53 14.20 -11.49 10.17
N ILE A 54 14.10 -10.41 9.39
CA ILE A 54 13.09 -9.37 9.57
C ILE A 54 12.41 -9.10 8.24
N TRP A 55 11.11 -8.84 8.27
CA TRP A 55 10.34 -8.38 7.13
C TRP A 55 9.92 -6.93 7.34
N GLY A 56 10.17 -6.06 6.36
CA GLY A 56 9.82 -4.65 6.45
C GLY A 56 10.21 -3.86 5.21
N TYR A 57 10.13 -2.53 5.29
CA TYR A 57 10.46 -1.65 4.17
C TYR A 57 11.95 -1.31 4.13
N LEU A 58 12.69 -2.02 3.29
CA LEU A 58 14.15 -2.04 3.21
C LEU A 58 14.65 -1.33 1.94
N PRO A 59 15.91 -0.87 1.91
CA PRO A 59 16.51 -0.40 0.67
C PRO A 59 16.90 -1.60 -0.20
N ILE A 60 16.84 -1.43 -1.51
CA ILE A 60 17.38 -2.41 -2.44
C ILE A 60 18.89 -2.19 -2.53
N GLY A 61 19.67 -3.04 -1.86
CA GLY A 61 21.13 -2.96 -1.85
C GLY A 61 21.78 -4.06 -1.01
N THR A 62 23.10 -4.12 -1.07
CA THR A 62 23.92 -5.09 -0.30
C THR A 62 24.56 -4.49 0.95
N GLU A 63 24.51 -3.17 1.08
CA GLU A 63 25.15 -2.47 2.18
C GLU A 63 24.32 -2.53 3.47
N PRO A 64 24.96 -2.65 4.65
CA PRO A 64 24.26 -2.61 5.92
C PRO A 64 23.59 -1.26 6.18
N VAL A 65 22.44 -1.30 6.86
CA VAL A 65 21.72 -0.10 7.30
C VAL A 65 21.59 -0.12 8.82
N SER A 66 22.14 0.88 9.47
CA SER A 66 21.94 1.09 10.91
C SER A 66 20.54 1.61 11.19
N LYS A 67 19.92 1.10 12.26
CA LYS A 67 18.60 1.52 12.73
C LYS A 67 18.63 1.77 14.23
N THR A 68 18.03 2.87 14.66
CA THR A 68 17.63 3.03 16.06
C THR A 68 16.26 2.39 16.23
N ILE A 69 16.07 1.51 17.21
CA ILE A 69 14.84 0.73 17.33
C ILE A 69 14.23 0.79 18.72
N ILE A 70 12.91 0.62 18.78
CA ILE A 70 12.17 0.27 19.98
C ILE A 70 11.53 -1.11 19.76
N ALA A 71 11.81 -2.04 20.67
CA ALA A 71 11.29 -3.40 20.65
C ALA A 71 10.61 -3.75 21.98
N SER A 72 9.64 -4.66 21.95
CA SER A 72 8.92 -5.16 23.12
C SER A 72 8.79 -6.67 23.04
N GLU A 73 8.84 -7.36 24.18
CA GLU A 73 8.59 -8.81 24.27
C GLU A 73 7.16 -9.18 23.89
N SER A 74 6.20 -8.27 24.10
CA SER A 74 4.79 -8.49 23.79
C SER A 74 4.44 -8.37 22.31
N GLN A 75 5.40 -7.96 21.47
CA GLN A 75 5.20 -7.72 20.05
C GLN A 75 6.12 -8.63 19.23
N ASN A 76 5.69 -8.98 18.02
CA ASN A 76 6.51 -9.71 17.05
C ASN A 76 7.20 -8.78 16.04
N TYR A 77 7.26 -7.49 16.31
CA TYR A 77 7.93 -6.50 15.48
C TYR A 77 8.66 -5.48 16.36
N PHE A 78 9.60 -4.75 15.77
CA PHE A 78 10.17 -3.54 16.33
C PHE A 78 9.84 -2.33 15.45
N VAL A 79 9.93 -1.14 16.03
CA VAL A 79 9.73 0.13 15.33
C VAL A 79 11.08 0.81 15.13
N ASP A 80 11.39 1.20 13.90
CA ASP A 80 12.52 2.04 13.54
C ASP A 80 12.23 3.50 13.91
N THR A 81 13.01 4.04 14.82
CA THR A 81 12.91 5.39 15.36
C THR A 81 14.09 6.28 14.98
N THR A 82 14.85 5.87 13.97
CA THR A 82 15.92 6.70 13.39
C THR A 82 15.37 8.09 13.02
N GLU A 83 16.11 9.17 13.30
CA GLU A 83 15.56 10.54 13.24
C GLU A 83 14.85 10.88 11.92
N HIS A 84 15.41 10.48 10.77
CA HIS A 84 14.83 10.74 9.45
C HIS A 84 13.55 9.94 9.16
N ARG A 85 13.18 8.98 10.02
CA ARG A 85 11.98 8.15 9.89
C ARG A 85 10.77 8.72 10.63
N LYS A 86 10.98 9.66 11.55
CA LYS A 86 9.92 10.13 12.47
C LYS A 86 8.74 10.79 11.78
N HIS A 87 8.95 11.41 10.61
CA HIS A 87 7.86 12.01 9.82
C HIS A 87 7.21 11.03 8.83
N LEU A 88 7.74 9.82 8.71
CA LEU A 88 7.32 8.83 7.73
C LEU A 88 6.25 7.90 8.28
N PRO A 89 5.26 7.51 7.46
CA PRO A 89 4.19 6.58 7.80
C PRO A 89 4.58 5.41 8.74
N ASP A 90 3.82 5.26 9.82
CA ASP A 90 4.10 4.29 10.90
C ASP A 90 4.25 2.85 10.40
N LEU A 91 3.41 2.44 9.44
CA LEU A 91 3.46 1.09 8.86
C LEU A 91 4.86 0.74 8.33
N TYR A 92 5.52 1.69 7.69
CA TYR A 92 6.82 1.51 7.03
C TYR A 92 8.00 1.55 8.01
N ASN A 93 7.74 1.99 9.25
CA ASN A 93 8.70 1.95 10.34
C ASN A 93 8.63 0.65 11.14
N ARG A 94 7.65 -0.23 10.87
CA ARG A 94 7.50 -1.53 11.55
C ARG A 94 8.25 -2.63 10.80
N TYR A 95 9.11 -3.34 11.52
CA TYR A 95 9.85 -4.50 11.02
C TYR A 95 9.47 -5.73 11.81
N PHE A 96 8.80 -6.67 11.14
CA PHE A 96 8.29 -7.90 11.72
C PHE A 96 9.39 -8.95 11.81
N ILE A 97 9.52 -9.57 12.97
CA ILE A 97 10.48 -10.65 13.20
C ILE A 97 9.92 -11.91 12.56
N CYS A 98 10.65 -12.44 11.58
CA CYS A 98 10.29 -13.66 10.88
C CYS A 98 10.54 -14.87 11.80
N ARG A 99 9.48 -15.34 12.47
CA ARG A 99 9.53 -16.59 13.24
C ARG A 99 9.27 -17.76 12.28
N GLY A 100 10.34 -18.26 11.65
CA GLY A 100 10.23 -19.47 10.85
C GLY A 100 9.71 -20.62 11.71
N SER A 101 8.69 -21.33 11.23
CA SER A 101 8.36 -22.63 11.79
C SER A 101 9.41 -23.64 11.33
N SER A 102 9.47 -24.81 11.96
CA SER A 102 10.31 -25.89 11.46
C SER A 102 9.90 -26.23 10.02
N GLY A 103 10.75 -25.92 9.04
CA GLY A 103 10.49 -26.20 7.62
C GLY A 103 10.35 -24.97 6.71
N THR A 104 10.38 -23.75 7.24
CA THR A 104 10.39 -22.53 6.39
C THR A 104 11.66 -22.50 5.51
N SER A 105 11.46 -22.40 4.20
CA SER A 105 12.51 -22.34 3.19
C SER A 105 12.87 -20.90 2.82
N GLU A 106 14.00 -20.70 2.12
CA GLU A 106 14.32 -19.39 1.52
C GLU A 106 13.30 -18.96 0.45
N SER A 107 12.62 -19.93 -0.20
CA SER A 107 11.57 -19.63 -1.16
C SER A 107 10.35 -19.00 -0.49
N ASP A 108 10.02 -19.43 0.72
CA ASP A 108 8.89 -18.87 1.47
C ASP A 108 9.19 -17.42 1.88
N PHE A 109 10.43 -17.13 2.27
CA PHE A 109 10.88 -15.76 2.53
C PHE A 109 10.85 -14.89 1.27
N ALA A 110 11.20 -15.43 0.11
CA ALA A 110 11.11 -14.70 -1.16
C ALA A 110 9.64 -14.42 -1.56
N TRP A 111 8.74 -15.37 -1.30
CA TRP A 111 7.30 -15.17 -1.47
C TRP A 111 6.78 -14.06 -0.54
N ASP A 112 7.11 -14.12 0.75
CA ASP A 112 6.73 -13.10 1.73
C ASP A 112 7.30 -11.72 1.38
N ALA A 113 8.56 -11.65 0.93
CA ALA A 113 9.18 -10.41 0.49
C ALA A 113 8.38 -9.74 -0.65
N THR A 114 7.82 -10.54 -1.56
CA THR A 114 7.18 -10.04 -2.78
C THR A 114 5.67 -9.83 -2.62
N MET A 115 4.97 -10.81 -2.04
CA MET A 115 3.52 -10.91 -2.12
C MET A 115 2.82 -10.46 -0.85
N LYS A 116 3.48 -10.54 0.32
CA LYS A 116 2.81 -10.35 1.62
C LYS A 116 2.07 -9.03 1.74
N ILE A 117 2.71 -7.91 1.38
CA ILE A 117 2.08 -6.59 1.48
C ILE A 117 0.92 -6.41 0.49
N MET A 118 1.05 -6.96 -0.72
CA MET A 118 0.02 -6.89 -1.76
C MET A 118 -1.19 -7.72 -1.34
N PHE A 119 -0.94 -8.95 -0.90
CA PHE A 119 -1.95 -9.86 -0.40
C PHE A 119 -2.68 -9.27 0.82
N GLU A 120 -1.94 -8.77 1.80
CA GLU A 120 -2.53 -8.19 3.00
C GLU A 120 -3.37 -6.96 2.70
N THR A 121 -2.91 -6.09 1.79
CA THR A 121 -3.69 -4.94 1.32
C THR A 121 -4.99 -5.40 0.67
N ALA A 122 -4.94 -6.37 -0.24
CA ALA A 122 -6.13 -6.92 -0.89
C ALA A 122 -7.06 -7.61 0.11
N TYR A 123 -6.52 -8.37 1.07
CA TYR A 123 -7.26 -9.05 2.13
C TYR A 123 -8.03 -8.04 2.99
N LEU A 124 -7.37 -6.98 3.45
CA LEU A 124 -7.98 -5.93 4.25
C LEU A 124 -9.06 -5.18 3.48
N ILE A 125 -8.81 -4.84 2.21
CA ILE A 125 -9.81 -4.18 1.36
C ILE A 125 -11.03 -5.11 1.19
N ASN A 126 -10.83 -6.38 0.85
CA ASN A 126 -11.92 -7.31 0.56
C ASN A 126 -12.71 -7.75 1.81
N ARG A 127 -12.01 -8.09 2.90
CA ARG A 127 -12.63 -8.68 4.09
C ARG A 127 -13.12 -7.65 5.08
N VAL A 128 -12.63 -6.41 5.03
CA VAL A 128 -12.89 -5.40 6.05
C VAL A 128 -13.46 -4.13 5.45
N VAL A 129 -12.81 -3.49 4.47
CA VAL A 129 -13.32 -2.23 3.90
C VAL A 129 -14.55 -2.46 3.04
N LEU A 130 -14.52 -3.49 2.20
CA LEU A 130 -15.57 -3.88 1.25
C LEU A 130 -16.21 -5.21 1.68
N SER A 131 -16.34 -5.42 2.99
CA SER A 131 -16.81 -6.70 3.56
C SER A 131 -18.19 -7.07 3.00
N TRP A 132 -18.26 -8.23 2.34
CA TRP A 132 -19.49 -8.83 1.87
C TRP A 132 -20.08 -9.82 2.89
N ASP A 133 -19.28 -10.29 3.85
CA ASP A 133 -19.69 -11.16 4.96
C ASP A 133 -19.70 -10.39 6.28
N LEU A 134 -20.79 -9.65 6.48
CA LEU A 134 -21.01 -8.84 7.69
C LEU A 134 -21.17 -9.66 8.97
N LYS A 135 -21.27 -10.99 8.88
CA LYS A 135 -21.29 -11.87 10.06
C LYS A 135 -19.87 -12.18 10.54
N GLY A 136 -18.92 -12.30 9.61
CA GLY A 136 -17.52 -12.58 9.90
C GLY A 136 -16.71 -11.34 10.27
N TYR A 137 -16.86 -10.25 9.51
CA TYR A 137 -16.10 -9.01 9.70
C TYR A 137 -16.99 -7.76 9.62
N PRO A 138 -16.81 -6.78 10.53
CA PRO A 138 -17.45 -5.49 10.37
C PRO A 138 -16.85 -4.71 9.20
N THR A 139 -17.64 -3.80 8.63
CA THR A 139 -17.13 -2.82 7.68
C THR A 139 -16.37 -1.72 8.42
N LEU A 140 -15.09 -1.55 8.12
CA LEU A 140 -14.27 -0.49 8.73
C LEU A 140 -13.86 0.57 7.71
N SER A 141 -13.77 1.79 8.20
CA SER A 141 -13.28 2.93 7.43
C SER A 141 -11.86 2.65 6.91
N PRO A 142 -11.54 3.02 5.65
CA PRO A 142 -10.20 2.86 5.08
C PRO A 142 -9.08 3.48 5.92
N ASN A 143 -9.40 4.48 6.75
CA ASN A 143 -8.43 5.19 7.58
C ASN A 143 -8.98 5.70 8.92
N GLY A 144 -10.25 5.46 9.25
CA GLY A 144 -10.86 5.93 10.49
C GLY A 144 -11.31 7.40 10.49
N SER A 145 -11.27 8.11 9.36
CA SER A 145 -11.63 9.53 9.30
C SER A 145 -13.13 9.81 9.42
N ARG A 146 -13.97 8.83 9.05
CA ARG A 146 -15.43 8.88 9.16
C ARG A 146 -16.03 7.50 9.41
N PRO A 147 -17.28 7.40 9.90
CA PRO A 147 -18.02 6.13 9.94
C PRO A 147 -18.09 5.48 8.56
N TRP A 148 -18.05 4.15 8.53
CA TRP A 148 -18.09 3.34 7.31
C TRP A 148 -19.17 2.28 7.42
N SER A 149 -20.18 2.36 6.57
CA SER A 149 -21.36 1.52 6.63
C SER A 149 -21.31 0.38 5.60
N PRO A 150 -22.21 -0.62 5.70
CA PRO A 150 -22.41 -1.58 4.62
C PRO A 150 -22.70 -0.97 3.25
N ASP A 151 -23.33 0.21 3.17
CA ASP A 151 -23.61 0.88 1.89
C ASP A 151 -22.32 1.43 1.25
N ASP A 152 -21.36 1.88 2.06
CA ASP A 152 -20.02 2.27 1.60
C ASP A 152 -19.25 1.07 1.03
N ALA A 153 -19.49 -0.13 1.58
CA ALA A 153 -18.88 -1.39 1.17
C ALA A 153 -19.59 -2.10 0.01
N ASP A 154 -20.84 -1.74 -0.31
CA ASP A 154 -21.64 -2.43 -1.33
C ASP A 154 -21.09 -2.17 -2.75
N LEU A 155 -20.81 -3.25 -3.48
CA LEU A 155 -20.29 -3.24 -4.84
C LEU A 155 -21.37 -3.47 -5.91
N LYS A 156 -22.66 -3.55 -5.54
CA LYS A 156 -23.75 -3.62 -6.52
C LYS A 156 -23.76 -2.38 -7.42
N ASN A 157 -23.88 -2.62 -8.72
CA ASN A 157 -23.85 -1.59 -9.76
C ASN A 157 -22.58 -0.71 -9.71
N THR A 158 -21.47 -1.25 -9.18
CA THR A 158 -20.20 -0.54 -9.07
C THR A 158 -19.23 -1.00 -10.15
N VAL A 159 -18.64 -0.04 -10.87
CA VAL A 159 -17.47 -0.27 -11.70
C VAL A 159 -16.21 0.01 -10.87
N ILE A 160 -15.26 -0.93 -10.89
CA ILE A 160 -14.01 -0.81 -10.15
C ILE A 160 -12.89 -0.45 -11.13
N LEU A 161 -12.23 0.67 -10.89
CA LEU A 161 -11.07 1.12 -11.66
C LEU A 161 -9.82 0.98 -10.80
N VAL A 162 -8.89 0.13 -11.20
CA VAL A 162 -7.62 -0.08 -10.48
C VAL A 162 -6.51 0.66 -11.20
N PHE A 163 -5.87 1.60 -10.51
CA PHE A 163 -4.70 2.33 -11.00
C PHE A 163 -3.45 1.81 -10.29
N ALA A 164 -2.40 1.53 -11.05
CA ALA A 164 -1.11 1.08 -10.53
C ALA A 164 0.03 1.97 -11.04
N PRO A 165 1.11 2.17 -10.26
CA PRO A 165 2.28 2.90 -10.73
C PRO A 165 2.91 2.11 -11.88
N SER A 166 3.14 2.74 -13.04
CA SER A 166 3.80 2.03 -14.14
C SER A 166 5.21 1.61 -13.73
N THR A 167 5.53 0.32 -13.89
CA THR A 167 6.86 -0.23 -13.64
C THR A 167 7.83 0.39 -14.65
N ALA A 168 8.77 1.19 -14.16
CA ALA A 168 9.90 1.64 -14.97
C ALA A 168 10.97 0.54 -15.00
N THR A 169 10.73 -0.52 -15.75
CA THR A 169 11.79 -1.41 -16.23
C THR A 169 11.55 -1.63 -17.72
N PHE A 170 12.40 -0.99 -18.51
CA PHE A 170 12.41 -0.88 -19.98
C PHE A 170 11.53 0.24 -20.58
N ASN A 171 12.22 1.03 -21.42
CA ASN A 171 11.69 2.09 -22.25
C ASN A 171 10.67 1.53 -23.25
N TRP A 172 9.40 1.48 -22.87
CA TRP A 172 8.28 1.44 -23.80
C TRP A 172 7.42 2.67 -23.53
N SER A 173 7.49 3.63 -24.45
CA SER A 173 6.55 4.73 -24.55
C SER A 173 5.14 4.19 -24.77
N GLY A 174 4.31 4.19 -23.72
CA GLY A 174 2.85 4.11 -23.88
C GLY A 174 2.11 2.97 -23.20
N LEU A 175 2.76 2.08 -22.43
CA LEU A 175 2.03 1.07 -21.65
C LEU A 175 1.90 1.53 -20.18
N SER A 176 0.69 1.89 -19.79
CA SER A 176 0.35 2.18 -18.40
C SER A 176 -1.14 1.96 -18.15
N CYS A 177 -1.59 0.70 -18.06
CA CYS A 177 -2.34 0.08 -16.94
C CYS A 177 -2.25 -1.46 -17.05
N LEU A 178 -2.54 -2.13 -15.93
CA LEU A 178 -3.02 -3.51 -15.75
C LEU A 178 -2.52 -4.59 -16.72
N GLU A 179 -1.33 -5.11 -16.48
CA GLU A 179 -0.98 -6.44 -16.97
C GLU A 179 -0.43 -7.26 -15.81
N ILE A 180 -1.25 -8.17 -15.29
CA ILE A 180 -0.73 -9.42 -14.75
C ILE A 180 -1.54 -10.54 -15.41
N LEU A 181 -0.96 -11.05 -16.50
CA LEU A 181 -1.11 -12.40 -17.05
C LEU A 181 -2.13 -13.26 -16.30
N GLY A 182 -3.39 -13.30 -16.77
CA GLY A 182 -4.39 -14.21 -16.18
C GLY A 182 -5.86 -14.00 -16.51
N GLY A 183 -6.27 -12.90 -17.18
CA GLY A 183 -7.68 -12.69 -17.55
C GLY A 183 -8.61 -12.32 -16.39
N TRP A 184 -8.06 -11.71 -15.32
CA TRP A 184 -8.80 -11.33 -14.11
C TRP A 184 -9.51 -9.97 -14.18
N TYR A 185 -9.26 -9.20 -15.25
CA TYR A 185 -9.90 -7.92 -15.51
C TYR A 185 -10.76 -8.02 -16.75
N ASP A 186 -11.89 -7.33 -16.75
CA ASP A 186 -12.75 -7.23 -17.94
C ASP A 186 -12.01 -6.52 -19.08
N GLU A 187 -11.30 -5.42 -18.76
CA GLU A 187 -10.54 -4.63 -19.72
C GLU A 187 -9.25 -4.02 -19.14
N VAL A 188 -8.31 -3.68 -20.04
CA VAL A 188 -7.04 -3.02 -19.74
C VAL A 188 -6.96 -1.74 -20.57
N LEU A 189 -6.70 -0.63 -19.88
CA LEU A 189 -6.71 0.72 -20.47
C LEU A 189 -5.33 1.37 -20.33
N VAL A 190 -5.13 2.54 -20.90
CA VAL A 190 -3.99 3.42 -20.61
C VAL A 190 -4.48 4.77 -20.11
N TYR A 191 -3.67 5.46 -19.30
CA TYR A 191 -4.09 6.74 -18.70
C TYR A 191 -4.58 7.81 -19.70
N SER A 192 -4.10 7.75 -20.95
CA SER A 192 -4.50 8.65 -22.03
C SER A 192 -5.85 8.32 -22.67
N ASP A 193 -6.43 7.17 -22.36
CA ASP A 193 -7.74 6.78 -22.88
C ASP A 193 -8.84 7.72 -22.35
N ASP A 194 -9.95 7.78 -23.08
CA ASP A 194 -11.12 8.52 -22.62
C ASP A 194 -11.86 7.69 -21.56
N PRO A 195 -11.87 8.11 -20.29
CA PRO A 195 -12.59 7.39 -19.24
C PRO A 195 -14.07 7.25 -19.56
N ILE A 196 -14.69 8.17 -20.29
CA ILE A 196 -16.11 8.06 -20.61
C ILE A 196 -16.35 6.91 -21.60
N ALA A 197 -15.50 6.79 -22.62
CA ALA A 197 -15.61 5.74 -23.63
C ALA A 197 -15.35 4.36 -23.01
N ALA A 198 -14.20 4.22 -22.33
CA ALA A 198 -13.79 2.97 -21.70
C ALA A 198 -14.83 2.42 -20.73
N VAL A 199 -15.48 3.32 -19.99
CA VAL A 199 -16.38 2.93 -18.92
C VAL A 199 -17.83 2.77 -19.43
N ARG A 200 -18.20 3.39 -20.57
CA ARG A 200 -19.45 3.06 -21.30
C ARG A 200 -19.44 1.64 -21.84
N GLU A 201 -18.30 1.17 -22.32
CA GLU A 201 -18.11 -0.22 -22.75
C GLU A 201 -18.27 -1.17 -21.55
N ALA A 202 -17.84 -0.75 -20.36
CA ALA A 202 -18.08 -1.42 -19.07
C ALA A 202 -19.48 -1.20 -18.45
N SER A 203 -20.48 -0.73 -19.21
CA SER A 203 -21.87 -0.51 -18.75
C SER A 203 -22.08 0.60 -17.70
N ILE A 204 -21.29 1.67 -17.71
CA ILE A 204 -21.59 2.85 -16.88
C ILE A 204 -22.80 3.63 -17.42
N GLY A 205 -23.85 3.65 -16.60
CA GLY A 205 -24.98 4.57 -16.73
C GLY A 205 -25.00 5.61 -15.61
N SER A 206 -26.00 6.48 -15.64
CA SER A 206 -26.21 7.49 -14.58
C SER A 206 -26.43 6.89 -13.18
N ASN A 207 -26.79 5.60 -13.11
CA ASN A 207 -27.08 4.87 -11.88
C ASN A 207 -25.92 3.95 -11.47
N SER A 208 -24.76 4.06 -12.11
CA SER A 208 -23.57 3.29 -11.75
C SER A 208 -22.78 4.01 -10.67
N ARG A 209 -22.18 3.27 -9.76
CA ARG A 209 -21.17 3.76 -8.82
C ARG A 209 -19.78 3.50 -9.39
N VAL A 210 -18.80 4.32 -9.04
CA VAL A 210 -17.40 4.10 -9.43
C VAL A 210 -16.54 4.01 -8.19
N LEU A 211 -15.83 2.89 -8.04
CA LEU A 211 -14.80 2.71 -7.02
C LEU A 211 -13.43 2.75 -7.70
N ILE A 212 -12.61 3.73 -7.35
CA ILE A 212 -11.23 3.85 -7.80
C ILE A 212 -10.33 3.27 -6.70
N ILE A 213 -9.43 2.35 -7.06
CA ILE A 213 -8.36 1.86 -6.18
C ILE A 213 -7.04 2.31 -6.78
N ASP A 214 -6.36 3.25 -6.14
CA ASP A 214 -5.16 3.89 -6.68
C ASP A 214 -3.91 3.51 -5.88
N PHE A 215 -3.02 2.72 -6.47
CA PHE A 215 -1.72 2.33 -5.90
C PHE A 215 -0.58 3.32 -6.19
N GLY A 216 -0.89 4.53 -6.68
CA GLY A 216 0.11 5.57 -6.97
C GLY A 216 0.17 5.89 -8.46
N SER A 217 -0.97 6.26 -9.03
CA SER A 217 -1.10 6.70 -10.41
C SER A 217 -0.18 7.88 -10.72
N ARG A 218 0.34 7.92 -11.95
CA ARG A 218 1.20 9.04 -12.37
C ARG A 218 0.36 10.25 -12.69
N GLU A 219 0.92 11.43 -12.41
CA GLU A 219 0.35 12.72 -12.83
C GLU A 219 -1.12 12.89 -12.41
N LEU A 220 -1.51 12.28 -11.28
CA LEU A 220 -2.88 12.31 -10.76
C LEU A 220 -3.92 11.76 -11.77
N ALA A 221 -3.54 10.75 -12.56
CA ALA A 221 -4.43 10.16 -13.57
C ALA A 221 -5.76 9.69 -12.97
N SER A 222 -5.74 9.08 -11.79
CA SER A 222 -6.96 8.66 -11.07
C SER A 222 -7.89 9.84 -10.77
N ALA A 223 -7.37 10.96 -10.29
CA ALA A 223 -8.14 12.18 -10.04
C ALA A 223 -8.64 12.80 -11.35
N SER A 224 -7.83 12.81 -12.41
CA SER A 224 -8.24 13.28 -13.73
C SER A 224 -9.43 12.49 -14.27
N TRP A 225 -9.39 11.16 -14.14
CA TRP A 225 -10.48 10.27 -14.53
C TRP A 225 -11.73 10.50 -13.68
N ALA A 226 -11.56 10.60 -12.35
CA ALA A 226 -12.67 10.92 -11.44
C ALA A 226 -13.39 12.22 -11.83
N ASN A 227 -12.65 13.29 -12.14
CA ASN A 227 -13.24 14.57 -12.54
C ASN A 227 -14.01 14.48 -13.87
N LYS A 228 -13.55 13.68 -14.84
CA LYS A 228 -14.27 13.48 -16.12
C LYS A 228 -15.57 12.68 -15.94
N LEU A 229 -15.62 11.78 -14.97
CA LEU A 229 -16.77 10.96 -14.63
C LEU A 229 -17.77 11.67 -13.70
N TYR A 230 -17.32 12.69 -12.97
CA TYR A 230 -18.13 13.43 -12.03
C TYR A 230 -19.40 14.03 -12.69
N GLY A 231 -20.54 13.87 -12.02
CA GLY A 231 -21.85 14.27 -12.53
C GLY A 231 -22.43 13.39 -13.65
N ARG A 232 -21.74 12.31 -14.04
CA ARG A 232 -22.21 11.33 -15.06
C ARG A 232 -22.55 9.96 -14.46
N VAL A 233 -22.16 9.73 -13.22
CA VAL A 233 -22.35 8.52 -12.44
C VAL A 233 -23.00 8.88 -11.11
N GLU A 234 -23.60 7.91 -10.42
CA GLU A 234 -24.30 8.12 -9.15
C GLU A 234 -23.35 8.62 -8.06
N SER A 235 -22.18 7.96 -7.95
CA SER A 235 -21.15 8.31 -6.97
C SER A 235 -19.77 7.87 -7.43
N ILE A 236 -18.75 8.54 -6.90
CA ILE A 236 -17.35 8.18 -7.05
C ILE A 236 -16.78 8.04 -5.63
N GLN A 237 -16.06 6.96 -5.38
CA GLN A 237 -15.24 6.76 -4.18
C GLN A 237 -13.85 6.35 -4.63
N CYS A 238 -12.81 6.96 -4.06
CA CYS A 238 -11.43 6.58 -4.32
C CYS A 238 -10.76 6.09 -3.04
N LEU A 239 -10.03 4.97 -3.14
CA LEU A 239 -9.12 4.46 -2.12
C LEU A 239 -7.69 4.67 -2.62
N VAL A 240 -6.98 5.62 -2.02
CA VAL A 240 -5.56 5.88 -2.34
C VAL A 240 -4.69 5.03 -1.42
N ILE A 241 -3.95 4.08 -2.02
CA ILE A 241 -3.11 3.10 -1.35
C ILE A 241 -1.66 3.58 -1.31
N GLY A 242 -0.93 3.21 -0.25
CA GLY A 242 0.51 3.47 -0.13
C GLY A 242 0.86 4.71 0.71
N THR A 243 -0.14 5.41 1.24
CA THR A 243 -0.01 6.58 2.12
C THR A 243 -0.61 6.29 3.49
N ASP A 244 -0.10 6.89 4.58
CA ASP A 244 -0.70 6.76 5.92
C ASP A 244 -1.21 8.13 6.40
N PRO A 245 -2.54 8.28 6.63
CA PRO A 245 -3.15 9.53 7.08
C PRO A 245 -2.81 9.90 8.53
N THR A 246 -2.19 9.00 9.29
CA THR A 246 -1.81 9.27 10.68
C THR A 246 -0.63 10.23 10.82
N ASN A 247 0.11 10.47 9.73
CA ASN A 247 1.20 11.44 9.72
C ASN A 247 0.80 12.76 9.04
N SER A 248 1.08 13.84 9.74
CA SER A 248 0.62 15.22 9.53
C SER A 248 1.25 15.95 8.33
N GLN A 249 1.70 15.23 7.30
CA GLN A 249 2.18 15.81 6.04
C GLN A 249 1.01 16.28 5.16
N GLY A 250 0.19 17.20 5.68
CA GLY A 250 -0.93 17.82 4.97
C GLY A 250 -1.96 16.85 4.41
N ILE A 251 -2.96 17.38 3.72
CA ILE A 251 -3.77 16.61 2.77
C ILE A 251 -2.96 16.68 1.46
N PRO A 252 -2.32 15.60 0.99
CA PRO A 252 -1.62 15.59 -0.29
C PRO A 252 -2.51 16.17 -1.38
N GLU A 253 -1.95 16.95 -2.31
CA GLU A 253 -2.67 17.52 -3.48
C GLU A 253 -3.55 16.48 -4.16
N THR A 254 -3.08 15.22 -4.15
CA THR A 254 -3.79 14.01 -4.58
C THR A 254 -5.23 13.95 -4.09
N LEU A 255 -5.54 14.20 -2.81
CA LEU A 255 -6.92 14.13 -2.32
C LEU A 255 -7.74 15.36 -2.71
N THR A 256 -7.14 16.55 -2.70
CA THR A 256 -7.84 17.78 -3.08
C THR A 256 -8.20 17.84 -4.56
N ALA A 257 -7.54 17.02 -5.38
CA ALA A 257 -7.81 16.90 -6.80
C ALA A 257 -9.08 16.07 -7.11
N PHE A 258 -9.61 15.31 -6.15
CA PHE A 258 -10.84 14.53 -6.36
C PHE A 258 -12.10 15.37 -6.10
N PRO A 259 -13.17 15.16 -6.90
CA PRO A 259 -14.42 15.87 -6.72
C PRO A 259 -15.08 15.50 -5.37
N ASP A 260 -15.76 16.45 -4.73
CA ASP A 260 -16.53 16.28 -3.48
C ASP A 260 -15.80 15.56 -2.32
N GLN A 261 -14.47 15.63 -2.28
CA GLN A 261 -13.67 14.88 -1.30
C GLN A 261 -13.93 13.36 -1.34
N SER A 262 -14.27 12.84 -2.52
CA SER A 262 -14.55 11.42 -2.77
C SER A 262 -13.36 10.48 -2.53
N ALA A 263 -12.17 11.00 -2.21
CA ALA A 263 -10.99 10.20 -1.97
C ALA A 263 -10.71 10.01 -0.48
N SER A 264 -10.33 8.78 -0.13
CA SER A 264 -9.88 8.39 1.20
C SER A 264 -8.55 7.67 1.09
N PHE A 265 -7.61 7.99 1.98
CA PHE A 265 -6.41 7.16 2.13
C PHE A 265 -6.76 5.81 2.72
N PHE A 266 -6.10 4.77 2.24
CA PHE A 266 -6.17 3.46 2.86
C PHE A 266 -4.97 3.26 3.78
N SER A 267 -5.22 3.12 5.07
CA SER A 267 -4.22 2.76 6.06
C SER A 267 -4.35 1.29 6.41
N ALA A 268 -3.48 0.45 5.84
CA ALA A 268 -3.43 -0.97 6.19
C ALA A 268 -3.23 -1.17 7.70
N LEU A 269 -2.51 -0.26 8.36
CA LEU A 269 -2.28 -0.30 9.79
C LEU A 269 -3.57 -0.06 10.59
N VAL A 270 -4.32 1.00 10.28
CA VAL A 270 -5.58 1.31 10.99
C VAL A 270 -6.60 0.19 10.77
N VAL A 271 -6.79 -0.25 9.52
CA VAL A 271 -7.76 -1.29 9.18
C VAL A 271 -7.38 -2.63 9.81
N ARG A 272 -6.09 -3.01 9.82
CA ARG A 272 -5.60 -4.22 10.49
C ARG A 272 -5.88 -4.21 11.98
N ASN A 273 -5.53 -3.12 12.67
CA ASN A 273 -5.73 -3.04 14.11
C ASN A 273 -7.22 -3.08 14.45
N GLY A 274 -8.04 -2.32 13.72
CA GLY A 274 -9.49 -2.35 13.91
C GLY A 274 -10.10 -3.73 13.63
N ALA A 275 -9.61 -4.46 12.61
CA ALA A 275 -10.05 -5.82 12.32
C ALA A 275 -9.67 -6.77 13.46
N ALA A 276 -8.41 -6.75 13.90
CA ALA A 276 -7.93 -7.56 15.02
C ALA A 276 -8.65 -7.24 16.34
N GLU A 277 -9.00 -5.98 16.60
CA GLU A 277 -9.82 -5.59 17.76
C GLU A 277 -11.25 -6.12 17.65
N SER A 278 -11.81 -6.12 16.44
CA SER A 278 -13.21 -6.51 16.20
C SER A 278 -13.45 -8.02 16.26
N VAL A 279 -12.58 -8.83 15.63
CA VAL A 279 -12.74 -10.29 15.54
C VAL A 279 -11.80 -11.07 16.47
N GLY A 280 -10.93 -10.36 17.19
CA GLY A 280 -9.87 -10.92 18.02
C GLY A 280 -8.58 -11.15 17.25
N ALA A 281 -7.46 -10.69 17.80
CA ALA A 281 -6.16 -10.71 17.12
C ALA A 281 -5.71 -12.12 16.71
N SER A 282 -5.89 -13.12 17.58
CA SER A 282 -5.53 -14.51 17.25
C SER A 282 -6.34 -15.06 16.08
N THR A 283 -7.63 -14.71 15.99
CA THR A 283 -8.50 -15.11 14.88
C THR A 283 -8.06 -14.43 13.60
N TYR A 284 -7.91 -13.10 13.64
CA TYR A 284 -7.51 -12.30 12.48
C TYR A 284 -6.19 -12.77 11.88
N PHE A 285 -5.13 -12.88 12.69
CA PHE A 285 -3.81 -13.29 12.19
C PHE A 285 -3.80 -14.74 11.73
N GLY A 286 -4.54 -15.63 12.40
CA GLY A 286 -4.67 -17.03 11.98
C GLY A 286 -5.35 -17.17 10.62
N GLU A 287 -6.41 -16.40 10.36
CA GLU A 287 -7.08 -16.37 9.04
C GLU A 287 -6.21 -15.75 7.95
N LEU A 288 -5.52 -14.64 8.25
CA LEU A 288 -4.61 -14.00 7.31
C LEU A 288 -3.48 -14.94 6.88
N ASP A 289 -2.84 -15.62 7.85
CA ASP A 289 -1.77 -16.59 7.57
C ASP A 289 -2.29 -17.79 6.77
N SER A 290 -3.48 -18.28 7.12
CA SER A 290 -4.14 -19.38 6.38
C SER A 290 -4.49 -18.99 4.96
N ALA A 291 -4.88 -17.74 4.72
CA ALA A 291 -5.23 -17.23 3.40
C ALA A 291 -3.99 -16.96 2.54
N LEU A 292 -2.88 -16.51 3.15
CA LEU A 292 -1.60 -16.29 2.45
C LEU A 292 -0.91 -17.60 2.04
N SER A 293 -1.25 -18.70 2.70
CA SER A 293 -0.65 -20.03 2.49
C SER A 293 -1.40 -20.90 1.44
N GLN A 294 -2.49 -20.39 0.86
CA GLN A 294 -3.31 -21.07 -0.16
C GLN A 294 -2.92 -20.62 -1.57
#